data_AF-A0A1E3QW15-F1
#
_entry.id   AF-A0A1E3QW15-F1
#
_cell.length_a   1.000
_cell.length_b   1.000
_cell.length_c   1.000
_cell.angle_alpha   90.00
_cell.angle_beta   90.00
_cell.angle_gamma   90.00
#
_symmetry.space_group_name_H-M   'P 1'
#
loop_
_entity.id
_entity.type
_entity.pdbx_description
1 polymer ?
#
loop_
_entity_poly.entity_id
_entity_poly.type
_entity_poly.pdbx_seq_one_letter_code
_entity_poly.pdbx_strand_id
1 'polypeptide(L)'
;MYRSQFKSLPFSTPEASKKRIAEKEVKLAQLKLQFEQLLEQYKSSESPETVVKRHVTDLNRYNGVRDAALAMVTMIAEQRSLRIADVLTEMGVEPNEE
;
A
#
# COMPACT_ATOMS: atom_id res chain seq x y z
N MET A 1 14.65 33.16 51.92
CA MET A 1 14.65 33.39 50.47
C MET A 1 15.55 32.36 49.80
N TYR A 2 14.95 31.58 48.88
CA TYR A 2 15.46 30.56 47.95
C TYR A 2 16.89 29.99 48.10
N ARG A 3 16.95 28.75 48.63
CA ARG A 3 18.10 27.84 48.56
C ARG A 3 18.09 27.19 47.16
N SER A 4 18.95 27.70 46.29
CA SER A 4 19.06 27.30 44.88
C SER A 4 19.43 25.81 44.74
N GLN A 5 18.50 25.01 44.22
CA GLN A 5 18.76 23.64 43.80
C GLN A 5 19.27 23.63 42.36
N PHE A 6 20.52 24.02 42.13
CA PHE A 6 21.21 23.59 40.90
C PHE A 6 21.57 22.12 41.05
N LYS A 7 20.62 21.26 40.66
CA LYS A 7 20.84 19.83 40.45
C LYS A 7 21.92 19.73 39.35
N SER A 8 23.17 19.50 39.74
CA SER A 8 24.26 19.32 38.79
C SER A 8 23.89 18.17 37.85
N LEU A 9 23.74 18.47 36.57
CA LEU A 9 23.63 17.43 35.55
C LEU A 9 24.89 16.57 35.67
N PRO A 10 24.77 15.23 35.62
CA PRO A 10 25.92 14.36 35.79
C PRO A 10 26.94 14.70 34.69
N PHE A 11 28.12 15.17 35.10
CA PHE A 11 29.26 15.33 34.22
C PHE A 11 29.61 13.94 33.69
N SER A 12 29.16 13.65 32.47
CA SER A 12 29.44 12.38 31.78
C SER A 12 30.95 12.31 31.55
N THR A 13 31.61 11.32 32.14
CA THR A 13 33.04 11.11 31.93
C THR A 13 33.32 11.01 30.43
N PRO A 14 34.45 11.55 29.93
CA PRO A 14 34.78 11.52 28.50
C PRO A 14 34.69 10.12 27.90
N GLU A 15 34.96 9.10 28.72
CA GLU A 15 34.92 7.68 28.38
C GLU A 15 33.48 7.14 28.23
N ALA A 16 32.56 7.52 29.12
CA ALA A 16 31.14 7.19 28.99
C ALA A 16 30.51 7.87 27.76
N SER A 17 30.97 9.08 27.42
CA SER A 17 30.55 9.79 26.21
C SER A 17 31.07 9.12 24.94
N LYS A 18 32.34 8.70 24.91
CA LYS A 18 32.94 7.94 23.79
C LYS A 18 32.25 6.60 23.56
N LYS A 19 31.95 5.87 24.64
CA LYS A 19 31.23 4.59 24.55
C LYS A 19 29.83 4.75 23.96
N ARG A 20 29.09 5.79 24.39
CA ARG A 20 27.77 6.13 23.82
C ARG A 20 27.83 6.56 22.36
N ILE A 21 28.91 7.23 21.94
CA ILE A 21 29.14 7.59 20.54
C ILE A 21 29.37 6.33 19.71
N ALA A 22 30.26 5.43 20.15
CA ALA A 22 30.53 4.17 19.48
C ALA A 22 29.27 3.29 19.38
N GLU A 23 28.47 3.19 20.43
CA GLU A 23 27.20 2.47 20.42
C GLU A 23 26.18 3.07 19.43
N LYS A 24 26.15 4.40 19.31
CA LYS A 24 25.29 5.10 18.34
C LYS A 24 25.77 4.91 16.90
N GLU A 25 27.08 4.90 16.68
CA GLU A 25 27.69 4.65 15.36
C GLU A 25 27.41 3.24 14.88
N VAL A 26 27.51 2.24 15.75
CA VAL A 26 27.14 0.84 15.44
C VAL A 26 25.66 0.76 15.08
N LYS A 27 24.78 1.38 15.86
CA LYS A 27 23.34 1.42 15.54
C LYS A 27 23.05 2.12 14.22
N LEU A 28 23.75 3.22 13.92
CA LEU A 28 23.61 3.92 12.64
C LEU A 28 24.07 3.05 11.46
N ALA A 29 25.19 2.35 11.60
CA ALA A 29 25.70 1.45 10.58
C ALA A 29 24.72 0.29 10.33
N GLN A 30 24.18 -0.29 11.41
CA GLN A 30 23.20 -1.37 11.34
C GLN A 30 21.88 -0.93 10.71
N LEU A 31 21.42 0.29 11.03
CA LEU A 31 20.21 0.87 10.44
C LEU A 31 20.38 1.18 8.94
N LYS A 32 21.55 1.68 8.53
CA LYS A 32 21.87 1.90 7.12
C LYS A 32 21.87 0.60 6.34
N LEU A 33 22.46 -0.46 6.89
CA LEU A 33 22.47 -1.77 6.25
C LEU A 33 21.06 -2.34 6.09
N GLN A 34 20.23 -2.25 7.14
CA GLN A 34 18.83 -2.66 7.07
C GLN A 34 18.03 -1.86 6.03
N PHE A 35 18.31 -0.55 5.92
CA PHE A 35 17.68 0.30 4.93
C PHE A 35 18.09 -0.07 3.50
N GLU A 36 19.37 -0.31 3.24
CA GLU A 36 19.86 -0.73 1.92
C GLU A 36 19.30 -2.09 1.50
N GLN A 37 19.20 -3.05 2.43
CA GLN A 37 18.58 -4.35 2.20
C GLN A 37 17.09 -4.23 1.87
N LEU A 38 16.35 -3.40 2.60
CA LEU A 38 14.94 -3.11 2.29
C LEU A 38 14.81 -2.45 0.91
N LEU A 39 15.69 -1.50 0.60
CA LEU A 39 15.65 -0.76 -0.66
C LEU A 39 15.97 -1.67 -1.85
N GLU A 40 16.85 -2.65 -1.68
CA GLU A 40 17.14 -3.67 -2.69
C GLU A 40 16.01 -4.70 -2.84
N GLN A 41 15.39 -5.11 -1.73
CA GLN A 41 14.23 -6.02 -1.74
C GLN A 41 12.98 -5.36 -2.35
N TYR A 42 12.79 -4.07 -2.12
CA TYR A 42 11.65 -3.27 -2.60
C TYR A 42 11.98 -2.41 -3.82
N LYS A 43 13.11 -2.66 -4.49
CA LYS A 43 13.42 -2.16 -5.85
C LYS A 43 12.50 -2.77 -6.92
N SER A 44 11.25 -3.06 -6.59
CA SER A 44 10.19 -3.20 -7.57
C SER A 44 10.07 -1.87 -8.32
N SER A 45 10.10 -1.93 -9.65
CA SER A 45 10.26 -0.80 -10.57
C SER A 45 9.18 0.29 -10.52
N GLU A 46 8.20 0.16 -9.64
CA GLU A 46 7.02 1.01 -9.55
C GLU A 46 6.84 1.46 -8.10
N SER A 47 6.61 2.75 -7.90
CA SER A 47 6.28 3.27 -6.57
C SER A 47 4.98 2.63 -6.09
N PRO A 48 4.80 2.38 -4.77
CA PRO A 48 3.56 1.82 -4.25
C PRO A 48 2.32 2.64 -4.66
N GLU A 49 2.47 3.96 -4.81
CA GLU A 49 1.43 4.84 -5.34
C GLU A 49 1.05 4.50 -6.80
N THR A 50 2.03 4.18 -7.65
CA THR A 50 1.76 3.79 -9.04
C THR A 50 1.04 2.45 -9.14
N VAL A 51 1.37 1.48 -8.29
CA VAL A 51 0.67 0.18 -8.23
C VAL A 51 -0.79 0.38 -7.81
N VAL A 52 -1.03 1.16 -6.76
CA VAL A 52 -2.39 1.46 -6.29
C VAL A 52 -3.18 2.21 -7.35
N LYS A 53 -2.58 3.24 -7.97
CA LYS A 53 -3.23 4.03 -9.02
C LYS A 53 -3.61 3.18 -10.23
N ARG A 54 -2.72 2.27 -10.65
CA ARG A 54 -2.98 1.33 -11.74
C ARG A 54 -4.15 0.41 -11.39
N HIS A 55 -4.14 -0.18 -10.19
CA HIS A 55 -5.22 -1.05 -9.75
C HIS A 55 -6.58 -0.34 -9.69
N VAL A 56 -6.62 0.89 -9.16
CA VAL A 56 -7.83 1.72 -9.14
C VAL A 56 -8.33 2.03 -10.56
N THR A 57 -7.41 2.32 -11.48
CA THR A 57 -7.74 2.60 -12.88
C THR A 57 -8.32 1.36 -13.57
N ASP A 58 -7.70 0.20 -13.36
CA ASP A 58 -8.16 -1.07 -13.94
C ASP A 58 -9.53 -1.48 -13.38
N LEU A 59 -9.77 -1.30 -12.08
CA LEU A 59 -11.08 -1.54 -11.46
C LEU A 59 -12.17 -0.59 -12.02
N ASN A 60 -11.87 0.70 -12.12
CA ASN A 60 -12.82 1.67 -12.68
C ASN A 60 -13.15 1.34 -14.14
N ARG A 61 -12.14 0.92 -14.92
CA ARG A 61 -12.34 0.49 -16.31
C ARG A 61 -13.20 -0.77 -16.39
N TYR A 62 -12.92 -1.77 -15.55
CA TYR A 62 -13.73 -2.99 -15.48
C TYR A 62 -15.20 -2.65 -15.15
N ASN A 63 -15.45 -1.85 -14.12
CA ASN A 63 -16.79 -1.45 -13.74
C ASN A 63 -17.50 -0.70 -14.87
N GLY A 64 -16.84 0.26 -15.51
CA GLY A 64 -17.43 0.99 -16.63
C GLY A 64 -17.82 0.08 -17.82
N VAL A 65 -16.96 -0.88 -18.17
CA VAL A 65 -17.27 -1.85 -19.23
C VAL A 65 -18.38 -2.80 -18.81
N ARG A 66 -18.35 -3.30 -17.57
CA ARG A 66 -19.37 -4.19 -17.02
C ARG A 66 -20.74 -3.51 -17.00
N ASP A 67 -20.82 -2.26 -16.57
CA ASP A 67 -22.06 -1.50 -16.48
C ASP A 67 -22.65 -1.23 -17.87
N ALA A 68 -21.80 -0.85 -18.84
CA ALA A 68 -22.22 -0.67 -20.23
C ALA A 68 -22.71 -1.99 -20.84
N ALA A 69 -22.02 -3.11 -20.58
CA ALA A 69 -22.42 -4.43 -21.02
C ALA A 69 -23.77 -4.83 -20.41
N LEU A 70 -23.95 -4.67 -19.10
CA LEU A 70 -25.21 -4.94 -18.40
C LEU A 70 -26.37 -4.09 -18.93
N ALA A 71 -26.14 -2.81 -19.22
CA ALA A 71 -27.16 -1.95 -19.83
C ALA A 71 -27.60 -2.51 -21.20
N MET A 72 -26.64 -2.90 -22.05
CA MET A 72 -26.94 -3.51 -23.36
C MET A 72 -27.69 -4.83 -23.23
N VAL A 73 -27.26 -5.71 -22.31
CA VAL A 73 -27.94 -6.98 -22.05
C VAL A 73 -29.36 -6.74 -21.54
N THR A 74 -29.56 -5.76 -20.66
CA THR A 74 -30.89 -5.39 -20.16
C THR A 74 -31.80 -4.95 -21.31
N MET A 75 -31.31 -4.10 -22.21
CA MET A 75 -32.08 -3.67 -23.39
C MET A 75 -32.45 -4.86 -24.30
N ILE A 76 -31.54 -5.80 -24.52
CA ILE A 76 -31.81 -7.01 -25.33
C ILE A 76 -32.83 -7.90 -24.63
N ALA A 77 -32.69 -8.10 -23.33
CA ALA A 77 -33.61 -8.88 -22.52
C ALA A 77 -35.02 -8.30 -22.55
N GLU A 78 -35.16 -6.98 -22.42
CA GLU A 78 -36.43 -6.27 -22.53
C GLU A 78 -37.07 -6.41 -23.92
N GLN A 79 -36.29 -6.19 -25.00
CA GLN A 79 -36.78 -6.33 -26.37
C GLN A 79 -37.27 -7.75 -26.67
N ARG A 80 -36.59 -8.77 -26.14
CA ARG A 80 -36.94 -10.18 -26.35
C ARG A 80 -37.90 -10.73 -25.30
N SER A 81 -38.27 -9.94 -24.27
CA SER A 81 -39.02 -10.41 -23.10
C SER A 81 -38.41 -11.65 -22.44
N LEU A 82 -37.09 -11.69 -22.36
CA LEU A 82 -36.31 -12.75 -21.71
C LEU A 82 -35.70 -12.26 -20.40
N ARG A 83 -35.26 -13.18 -19.54
CA ARG A 83 -34.51 -12.78 -18.34
C ARG A 83 -33.08 -12.42 -18.73
N ILE A 84 -32.50 -11.45 -18.02
CA ILE A 84 -31.10 -11.04 -18.20
C ILE A 84 -30.15 -12.24 -18.12
N ALA A 85 -30.38 -13.17 -17.19
CA ALA A 85 -29.58 -14.38 -17.03
C ALA A 85 -29.60 -15.29 -18.28
N ASP A 86 -30.76 -15.41 -18.95
CA ASP A 86 -30.89 -16.23 -20.15
C ASP A 86 -30.09 -15.60 -21.31
N VAL A 87 -30.11 -14.26 -21.44
CA VAL A 87 -29.33 -13.53 -22.44
C VAL A 87 -27.83 -13.58 -22.15
N LEU A 88 -27.42 -13.50 -20.87
CA LEU A 88 -26.01 -13.65 -20.48
C LEU A 88 -25.48 -15.05 -20.82
N THR A 89 -26.29 -16.09 -20.56
CA THR A 89 -25.94 -17.48 -20.91
C THR A 89 -25.81 -17.65 -22.42
N GLU A 90 -26.74 -17.08 -23.23
CA GLU A 90 -26.66 -17.07 -24.70
C GLU A 90 -25.37 -16.37 -25.20
N MET A 91 -24.94 -15.32 -24.50
CA MET A 91 -23.72 -14.57 -24.82
C MET A 91 -22.43 -15.25 -24.30
N GLY A 92 -22.53 -16.44 -23.70
CA GLY A 92 -21.38 -17.19 -23.19
C GLY A 92 -20.78 -16.64 -21.90
N VAL A 93 -21.54 -15.85 -21.15
CA VAL A 93 -21.14 -15.38 -19.81
C VAL A 93 -21.62 -16.42 -18.80
N GLU A 94 -20.68 -17.23 -18.30
CA GLU A 94 -20.92 -18.14 -17.18
C GLU A 94 -21.39 -17.33 -15.95
N PRO A 95 -22.44 -17.75 -15.24
CA PRO A 95 -22.75 -17.16 -13.95
C PRO A 95 -21.56 -17.41 -13.02
N ASN A 96 -20.93 -16.34 -12.52
CA ASN A 96 -19.77 -16.44 -11.64
C ASN A 96 -20.02 -17.49 -10.55
N GLU A 97 -19.22 -18.57 -10.56
CA GLU A 97 -19.06 -19.45 -9.41
C GLU A 97 -18.27 -18.66 -8.35
N GLU A 98 -19.00 -18.10 -7.37
CA GLU A 98 -18.52 -17.43 -6.14
C GLU A 98 -17.93 -16.01 -6.24
#